data_AF-A0A8T6RWA7-F1
#
_entry.id   AF-A0A8T6RWA7-F1
#
_cell.length_a   1.000
_cell.length_b   1.000
_cell.length_c   1.000
_cell.angle_alpha   90.00
_cell.angle_beta   90.00
_cell.angle_gamma   90.00
#
_symmetry.space_group_name_H-M   'P 1'
#
loop_
_entity.id
_entity.type
_entity.pdbx_description
1 polymer ?
#
loop_
_entity_poly.entity_id
_entity_poly.type
_entity_poly.pdbx_seq_one_letter_code
_entity_poly.pdbx_strand_id
1 'polypeptide(L)'
;MILGLYIPDQSLAESGSRMFRVIMAFFFLQGLIALPATYFQAIGKGGTATFLIVARQVLIFAPLVLFLPTFMDLDGVWLSLPMADVSIVVITTVLIGREIRALGEKGKDSG
;
A
#
# COMPACT_ATOMS: atom_id res chain seq x y z
N MET A 1 25.23 -15.30 -10.44
CA MET A 1 25.07 -14.01 -9.74
C MET A 1 25.44 -14.25 -8.28
N ILE A 2 26.50 -13.57 -7.84
CA ILE A 2 27.36 -13.69 -6.65
C ILE A 2 26.70 -13.79 -5.25
N LEU A 3 25.36 -13.89 -5.18
CA LEU A 3 24.61 -13.96 -3.93
C LEU A 3 24.55 -15.35 -3.28
N GLY A 4 25.00 -16.42 -3.98
CA GLY A 4 25.00 -17.79 -3.46
C GLY A 4 26.21 -18.17 -2.61
N LEU A 5 27.16 -17.26 -2.37
CA LEU A 5 28.44 -17.55 -1.71
C LEU A 5 28.47 -17.21 -0.21
N TYR A 6 27.39 -16.64 0.36
CA TYR A 6 27.40 -16.18 1.75
C TYR A 6 26.03 -16.25 2.46
N ILE A 7 25.28 -17.33 2.26
CA ILE A 7 24.10 -17.63 3.08
C ILE A 7 24.09 -19.14 3.38
N PRO A 8 24.38 -19.58 4.62
CA PRO A 8 24.32 -20.98 5.03
C PRO A 8 22.91 -21.48 5.40
N ASP A 9 21.85 -20.71 5.10
CA ASP A 9 20.46 -21.05 5.42
C ASP A 9 19.59 -21.19 4.16
N GLN A 10 19.43 -22.41 3.66
CA GLN A 10 18.52 -22.73 2.54
C GLN A 10 17.05 -22.42 2.85
N SER A 11 16.67 -22.28 4.13
CA SER A 11 15.30 -21.95 4.53
C SER A 11 14.91 -20.49 4.22
N LEU A 12 15.86 -19.55 4.24
CA LEU A 12 15.62 -18.14 3.92
C LEU A 12 15.40 -17.94 2.41
N ALA A 13 16.04 -18.74 1.57
CA ALA A 13 15.90 -18.67 0.12
C ALA A 13 14.51 -19.15 -0.35
N GLU A 14 13.98 -20.22 0.26
CA GLU A 14 12.64 -20.71 -0.08
C GLU A 14 11.53 -19.75 0.38
N SER A 15 11.58 -19.26 1.63
CA SER A 15 10.60 -18.28 2.13
C SER A 15 10.66 -16.96 1.36
N GLY A 16 11.85 -16.49 1.01
CA GLY A 16 12.04 -15.29 0.19
C GLY A 16 11.40 -15.39 -1.19
N SER A 17 11.43 -16.58 -1.82
CA SER A 17 10.85 -16.79 -3.15
C SER A 17 9.32 -16.67 -3.18
N ARG A 18 8.64 -17.10 -2.11
CA ARG A 18 7.19 -17.01 -1.96
C ARG A 18 6.77 -15.55 -1.74
N MET A 19 7.48 -14.87 -0.84
CA MET A 19 7.27 -13.46 -0.53
C MET A 19 7.49 -12.54 -1.73
N PHE A 20 8.53 -12.81 -2.51
CA PHE A 20 8.83 -12.03 -3.71
C PHE A 20 7.69 -12.08 -4.73
N ARG A 21 7.08 -13.27 -4.89
CA ARG A 21 5.92 -13.47 -5.77
C ARG A 21 4.69 -12.67 -5.30
N VAL A 22 4.47 -12.61 -3.99
CA VAL A 22 3.40 -11.80 -3.38
C VAL A 22 3.66 -10.32 -3.62
N ILE A 23 4.85 -9.80 -3.30
CA ILE A 23 5.20 -8.39 -3.48
C ILE A 23 5.03 -7.95 -4.95
N MET A 24 5.42 -8.80 -5.91
CA MET A 24 5.21 -8.53 -7.34
C MET A 24 3.73 -8.43 -7.73
N ALA A 25 2.85 -9.23 -7.13
CA ALA A 25 1.40 -9.09 -7.36
C ALA A 25 0.86 -7.76 -6.78
N PHE A 26 1.37 -7.34 -5.62
CA PHE A 26 1.02 -6.07 -4.99
C PHE A 26 1.54 -4.83 -5.73
N PHE A 27 2.55 -4.99 -6.58
CA PHE A 27 3.05 -3.91 -7.43
C PHE A 27 1.96 -3.38 -8.38
N PHE A 28 1.06 -4.25 -8.86
CA PHE A 28 -0.07 -3.82 -9.68
C PHE A 28 -1.07 -2.95 -8.89
N LEU A 29 -1.26 -3.24 -7.60
CA LEU A 29 -2.12 -2.45 -6.72
C LEU A 29 -1.56 -1.04 -6.48
N GLN A 30 -0.24 -0.83 -6.59
CA GLN A 30 0.31 0.52 -6.49
C GLN A 30 -0.16 1.47 -7.59
N GLY A 31 -0.41 0.95 -8.80
CA GLY A 31 -1.04 1.75 -9.86
C GLY A 31 -2.42 2.29 -9.45
N LEU A 32 -3.20 1.48 -8.71
CA LEU A 32 -4.52 1.88 -8.23
C LEU A 32 -4.49 2.93 -7.12
N ILE A 33 -3.38 3.08 -6.39
CA ILE A 33 -3.20 4.13 -5.38
C ILE A 33 -2.65 5.41 -6.02
N ALA A 34 -1.72 5.25 -6.97
CA ALA A 34 -1.10 6.37 -7.66
C ALA A 34 -2.11 7.20 -8.46
N LEU A 35 -3.09 6.56 -9.13
CA LEU A 35 -4.11 7.25 -9.94
C LEU A 35 -4.99 8.21 -9.11
N PRO A 36 -5.63 7.80 -8.00
CA PRO A 36 -6.34 8.70 -7.11
C PRO A 36 -5.45 9.77 -6.49
N ALA A 37 -4.22 9.43 -6.11
CA ALA A 37 -3.29 10.39 -5.51
C ALA A 37 -2.96 11.52 -6.50
N THR A 38 -2.66 11.20 -7.76
CA THR A 38 -2.45 12.21 -8.80
C THR A 38 -3.73 12.97 -9.14
N TYR A 39 -4.89 12.32 -9.11
CA TYR A 39 -6.19 12.98 -9.26
C TYR A 39 -6.42 14.04 -8.17
N PHE A 40 -6.24 13.70 -6.89
CA PHE A 40 -6.37 14.66 -5.78
C PHE A 40 -5.36 15.80 -5.88
N GLN A 41 -4.13 15.53 -6.33
CA GLN A 41 -3.14 16.58 -6.60
C GLN A 41 -3.60 17.51 -7.74
N ALA A 42 -4.17 16.97 -8.82
CA ALA A 42 -4.59 17.73 -9.99
C ALA A 42 -5.80 18.66 -9.72
N ILE A 43 -6.75 18.26 -8.86
CA ILE A 43 -7.92 19.08 -8.50
C ILE A 43 -7.63 20.12 -7.39
N GLY A 44 -6.36 20.32 -7.02
CA GLY A 44 -5.95 21.24 -5.96
C GLY A 44 -6.12 20.71 -4.52
N LYS A 45 -6.52 19.44 -4.36
CA LYS A 45 -6.61 18.73 -3.07
C LYS A 45 -5.31 17.97 -2.74
N GLY A 46 -4.17 18.61 -2.97
CA GLY A 46 -2.84 18.01 -2.74
C GLY A 46 -2.64 17.52 -1.31
N GLY A 47 -3.20 18.21 -0.31
CA GLY A 47 -3.13 17.79 1.09
C GLY A 47 -3.68 16.38 1.34
N THR A 48 -4.77 16.01 0.67
CA THR A 48 -5.36 14.66 0.81
C THR A 48 -4.48 13.59 0.16
N ALA A 49 -3.85 13.90 -0.97
CA ALA A 49 -2.92 13.00 -1.64
C ALA A 49 -1.64 12.79 -0.81
N THR A 50 -1.08 13.87 -0.27
CA THR A 50 0.07 13.79 0.63
C THR A 50 -0.27 13.00 1.90
N PHE A 51 -1.46 13.23 2.47
CA PHE A 51 -1.94 12.47 3.63
C PHE A 51 -2.02 10.97 3.33
N LEU A 52 -2.55 10.55 2.18
CA LEU A 52 -2.59 9.14 1.77
C LEU A 52 -1.18 8.51 1.69
N ILE A 53 -0.21 9.23 1.12
CA ILE A 53 1.17 8.75 0.98
C ILE A 53 1.85 8.62 2.36
N VAL A 54 1.70 9.64 3.22
CA VAL A 54 2.27 9.64 4.57
C VAL A 54 1.59 8.61 5.46
N ALA A 55 0.27 8.46 5.36
CA ALA A 55 -0.50 7.48 6.12
C ALA A 55 -0.03 6.05 5.80
N ARG A 56 0.24 5.75 4.53
CA ARG A 56 0.78 4.45 4.12
C ARG A 56 2.10 4.14 4.82
N GLN A 57 3.06 5.07 4.76
CA GLN A 57 4.43 4.82 5.24
C GLN A 57 4.57 4.91 6.75
N VAL A 58 3.89 5.86 7.39
CA VAL A 58 4.11 6.22 8.80
C VAL A 58 2.98 5.73 9.69
N LEU A 59 1.72 5.96 9.31
CA LEU A 59 0.58 5.60 10.17
C LEU A 59 0.23 4.11 10.12
N ILE A 60 0.39 3.48 8.96
CA ILE A 60 0.00 2.08 8.76
C ILE A 60 1.23 1.18 8.78
N PHE A 61 2.23 1.45 7.95
CA PHE A 61 3.37 0.54 7.81
C PHE A 61 4.26 0.50 9.06
N ALA A 62 4.59 1.64 9.67
CA ALA A 62 5.47 1.67 10.85
C ALA A 62 4.94 0.88 12.06
N PRO A 63 3.67 0.99 12.48
CA PRO A 63 3.17 0.14 13.56
C PRO A 63 3.00 -1.31 13.13
N LEU A 64 2.57 -1.60 11.89
CA LEU A 64 2.44 -2.99 11.43
C LEU A 64 3.78 -3.71 11.41
N VAL A 65 4.84 -3.08 10.90
CA VAL A 65 6.17 -3.72 10.81
C VAL A 65 6.80 -3.96 12.17
N LEU A 66 6.40 -3.21 13.21
CA LEU A 66 6.86 -3.41 14.59
C LEU A 66 6.01 -4.44 15.35
N PHE A 67 4.71 -4.51 15.07
CA PHE A 67 3.77 -5.34 15.82
C PHE A 67 3.64 -6.76 15.25
N LEU A 68 3.62 -6.92 13.93
CA LEU A 68 3.46 -8.21 13.26
C LEU A 68 4.62 -9.21 13.48
N PRO A 69 5.91 -8.80 13.50
CA PRO A 69 7.00 -9.74 13.83
C PRO A 69 6.94 -10.27 15.26
N THR A 70 6.27 -9.57 16.19
CA THR A 70 6.10 -10.07 17.56
C THR A 70 5.25 -11.36 17.63
N PHE A 71 4.45 -11.64 16.60
CA PHE A 71 3.59 -12.84 16.53
C PHE A 71 4.08 -13.90 15.53
N MET A 72 4.83 -13.51 14.50
CA MET A 72 5.17 -14.38 13.36
C MET A 72 6.64 -14.25 12.91
N ASP A 73 7.52 -13.71 13.76
CA ASP A 73 8.94 -13.51 13.50
C ASP A 73 9.20 -12.86 12.13
N LEU A 74 9.99 -13.51 11.27
CA LEU A 74 10.39 -12.97 9.97
C LEU A 74 9.19 -12.84 9.01
N ASP A 75 8.29 -13.82 8.98
CA ASP A 75 7.12 -13.83 8.09
C ASP A 75 6.17 -12.66 8.38
N GLY A 76 6.10 -12.23 9.64
CA GLY A 76 5.35 -11.04 10.06
C GLY A 76 5.88 -9.75 9.42
N VAL A 77 7.20 -9.58 9.32
CA VAL A 77 7.78 -8.39 8.65
C VAL A 77 7.36 -8.36 7.19
N TRP A 78 7.42 -9.49 6.52
CA TRP A 78 7.11 -9.58 5.10
C TRP A 78 5.62 -9.45 4.79
N LEU A 79 4.74 -9.94 5.66
CA LEU A 79 3.29 -9.79 5.52
C LEU A 79 2.82 -8.35 5.84
N SER A 80 3.59 -7.60 6.63
CA SER A 80 3.27 -6.21 6.97
C SER A 80 3.19 -5.30 5.74
N LEU A 81 4.05 -5.51 4.73
CA LEU A 81 4.05 -4.76 3.47
C LEU A 81 2.72 -4.90 2.70
N PRO A 82 2.30 -6.12 2.29
CA PRO A 82 1.05 -6.31 1.57
C PRO A 82 -0.17 -5.92 2.42
N MET A 83 -0.15 -6.16 3.74
CA MET A 83 -1.25 -5.73 4.60
C MET A 83 -1.41 -4.20 4.67
N ALA A 84 -0.29 -3.47 4.74
CA ALA A 84 -0.30 -2.01 4.67
C ALA A 84 -0.82 -1.52 3.30
N ASP A 85 -0.41 -2.20 2.22
CA ASP A 85 -0.86 -1.89 0.86
C ASP A 85 -2.36 -2.17 0.66
N VAL A 86 -2.90 -3.28 1.15
CA VAL A 86 -4.36 -3.53 1.10
C VAL A 86 -5.10 -2.43 1.86
N SER A 87 -4.63 -2.09 3.06
CA SER A 87 -5.29 -1.10 3.92
C SER A 87 -5.38 0.26 3.24
N ILE A 88 -4.28 0.72 2.62
CA ILE A 88 -4.29 2.01 1.93
C ILE A 88 -5.09 1.96 0.61
N VAL A 89 -5.10 0.84 -0.12
CA VAL A 89 -5.97 0.67 -1.29
C VAL A 89 -7.43 0.87 -0.89
N VAL A 90 -7.88 0.21 0.17
CA VAL A 90 -9.27 0.32 0.65
C VAL A 90 -9.60 1.77 1.03
N ILE A 91 -8.74 2.44 1.80
CA ILE A 91 -8.93 3.85 2.19
C ILE A 91 -9.00 4.75 0.94
N THR A 92 -8.08 4.55 -0.01
CA THR A 92 -8.01 5.34 -1.24
C THR A 92 -9.26 5.14 -2.10
N THR A 93 -9.71 3.89 -2.28
CA THR A 93 -10.92 3.56 -3.06
C THR A 93 -12.17 4.18 -2.44
N VAL A 94 -12.31 4.15 -1.11
CA VAL A 94 -13.43 4.80 -0.41
C VAL A 94 -13.38 6.32 -0.60
N LEU A 95 -12.20 6.92 -0.44
CA LEU A 95 -12.02 8.36 -0.54
C LEU A 95 -12.35 8.88 -1.95
N ILE A 96 -11.83 8.23 -3.00
CA ILE A 96 -12.14 8.63 -4.38
C ILE A 96 -13.60 8.35 -4.75
N GLY A 97 -14.18 7.26 -4.26
CA GLY A 97 -15.61 6.96 -4.48
C GLY A 97 -16.52 8.03 -3.86
N ARG A 98 -16.17 8.55 -2.68
CA ARG A 98 -16.88 9.67 -2.05
C ARG A 98 -16.72 10.97 -2.83
N GLU A 99 -15.52 11.26 -3.32
CA GLU A 99 -15.25 12.46 -4.11
C GLU A 99 -16.04 12.46 -5.43
N ILE A 100 -16.03 11.34 -6.16
CA ILE A 100 -16.78 11.18 -7.42
C ILE A 100 -18.29 11.35 -7.18
N ARG A 101 -18.84 10.79 -6.10
CA ARG A 101 -20.26 10.99 -5.74
C ARG A 101 -20.58 12.45 -5.42
N ALA A 102 -19.74 13.11 -4.63
CA ALA A 102 -19.93 14.52 -4.27
C ALA A 102 -19.90 15.45 -5.51
N LEU A 103 -19.07 15.12 -6.51
CA LEU A 103 -19.07 15.82 -7.80
C LEU A 103 -20.36 15.60 -8.59
N GLY A 104 -20.91 14.37 -8.57
CA GLY A 104 -22.18 14.04 -9.23
C GLY A 104 -23.39 14.77 -8.64
N GLU A 105 -23.39 15.01 -7.32
CA GLU A 105 -24.46 15.76 -6.64
C GLU A 105 -24.41 17.25 -6.97
N LYS A 106 -23.22 17.86 -7.00
CA LYS A 106 -23.04 19.27 -7.39
C LYS A 106 -23.46 19.58 -8.84
N GLY A 107 -23.35 18.61 -9.75
CA GLY A 107 -23.81 18.76 -11.13
C GLY A 107 -25.34 18.75 -11.26
N LYS A 108 -26.06 18.24 -10.26
CA LYS A 108 -27.52 18.08 -10.29
C LYS A 108 -28.29 19.24 -9.65
N ASP A 109 -27.61 20.03 -8.83
CA ASP A 109 -28.17 21.20 -8.13
C ASP A 109 -28.03 22.51 -8.93
N SER A 110 -27.36 22.47 -10.09
CA SER A 110 -27.17 23.62 -11.00
C SER A 110 -28.01 23.55 -12.29
N GLY A 111 -29.00 22.65 -12.36
CA GLY A 111 -29.91 22.49 -13.51
C GLY A 111 -31.36 22.71 -13.11
#